data_AF-V9GG29-F1
#
_entry.id   AF-V9GG29-F1
#
_cell.length_a   1.000
_cell.length_b   1.000
_cell.length_c   1.000
_cell.angle_alpha   90.00
_cell.angle_beta   90.00
_cell.angle_gamma   90.00
#
_symmetry.space_group_name_H-M   'P 1'
#
loop_
_entity.id
_entity.type
_entity.pdbx_description
1 polymer ?
#
loop_
_entity_poly.entity_id
_entity_poly.type
_entity_poly.pdbx_seq_one_letter_code
_entity_poly.pdbx_strand_id
1 'polypeptide(L)'
;MKLHSRQKTSIPDGVMVCGQHPALYLVEDAMKRPIVDLETFQFYRFNPERIVKLDQDLLDNLDTGESICVHGDFMRSSPSTIVLQRNNSERYLWSGGKLHPIVSAETYQRLQFHLAQTVIVNDVVFNSLPMGEPIYNTAILAYGPINWRVYSAPDGRIYYSQQHRLHRILSPSIFYYYHWKSNEIIHLTNMEFSICSLGDPITEHLLPRG
;
A
#
# COMPACT_ATOMS: atom_id res chain seq x y z
N MET A 1 1.11 -35.70 18.30
CA MET A 1 1.05 -34.94 17.04
C MET A 1 0.86 -33.48 17.40
N LYS A 2 1.95 -32.70 17.49
CA LYS A 2 1.88 -31.28 17.87
C LYS A 2 1.55 -30.47 16.61
N LEU A 3 0.33 -29.94 16.55
CA LEU A 3 -0.01 -28.88 15.61
C LEU A 3 0.82 -27.65 16.01
N HIS A 4 1.94 -27.44 15.33
CA HIS A 4 2.58 -26.14 15.31
C HIS A 4 1.60 -25.20 14.60
N SER A 5 0.85 -24.41 15.38
CA SER A 5 0.31 -23.16 14.87
C SER A 5 1.52 -22.30 14.50
N ARG A 6 2.03 -22.44 13.27
CA ARG A 6 2.90 -21.43 12.67
C ARG A 6 2.09 -20.14 12.72
N GLN A 7 2.39 -19.25 13.65
CA GLN A 7 2.03 -17.84 13.50
C GLN A 7 2.59 -17.45 12.14
N LYS A 8 1.70 -17.29 11.16
CA LYS A 8 2.09 -16.87 9.82
C LYS A 8 2.52 -15.42 9.97
N THR A 9 3.80 -15.19 10.19
CA THR A 9 4.41 -13.86 10.25
C THR A 9 4.20 -13.23 8.87
N SER A 10 3.18 -12.39 8.73
CA SER A 10 2.86 -11.75 7.45
C SER A 10 3.57 -10.42 7.37
N ILE A 11 4.40 -10.26 6.35
CA ILE A 11 4.86 -8.94 5.93
C ILE A 11 3.62 -8.16 5.46
N PRO A 12 3.43 -6.89 5.89
CA PRO A 12 2.26 -6.13 5.48
C PRO A 12 2.21 -5.93 3.96
N ASP A 13 1.01 -5.92 3.39
CA ASP A 13 0.82 -5.59 1.97
C ASP A 13 1.29 -4.15 1.69
N GLY A 14 1.74 -3.85 0.47
CA GLY A 14 2.25 -2.55 0.08
C GLY A 14 3.69 -2.26 0.49
N VAL A 15 4.35 -3.20 1.18
CA VAL A 15 5.76 -3.11 1.53
C VAL A 15 6.60 -3.61 0.36
N MET A 16 7.58 -2.81 -0.07
CA MET A 16 8.59 -3.27 -1.02
C MET A 16 9.73 -3.96 -0.27
N VAL A 17 10.16 -5.10 -0.80
CA VAL A 17 11.14 -5.96 -0.14
C VAL A 17 12.24 -6.41 -1.09
N CYS A 18 13.41 -6.69 -0.53
CA CYS A 18 14.49 -7.38 -1.22
C CYS A 18 15.20 -8.36 -0.28
N GLY A 19 15.93 -9.32 -0.87
CA GLY A 19 16.71 -10.31 -0.13
C GLY A 19 18.20 -10.02 -0.21
N GLN A 20 18.99 -11.06 -0.44
CA GLN A 20 20.43 -10.92 -0.71
C GLN A 20 20.74 -10.48 -2.15
N HIS A 21 19.86 -10.82 -3.08
CA HIS A 21 19.97 -10.49 -4.50
C HIS A 21 19.27 -9.16 -4.83
N PRO A 22 19.63 -8.49 -5.95
CA PRO A 22 19.09 -7.17 -6.30
C PRO A 22 17.62 -7.19 -6.76
N ALA A 23 16.98 -8.36 -6.83
CA ALA A 23 15.58 -8.47 -7.22
C ALA A 23 14.68 -7.78 -6.20
N LEU A 24 13.75 -6.95 -6.70
CA LEU A 24 12.80 -6.20 -5.90
C LEU A 24 11.41 -6.81 -6.04
N TYR A 25 10.67 -6.81 -4.93
CA TYR A 25 9.32 -7.33 -4.89
C TYR A 25 8.40 -6.35 -4.16
N LEU A 26 7.15 -6.25 -4.58
CA LEU A 26 6.08 -5.63 -3.79
C LEU A 26 5.27 -6.74 -3.15
N VAL A 27 4.99 -6.64 -1.85
CA VAL A 27 4.11 -7.58 -1.15
C VAL A 27 2.66 -7.17 -1.37
N GLU A 28 1.83 -8.03 -1.93
CA GLU A 28 0.39 -7.82 -2.10
C GLU A 28 -0.35 -9.14 -1.89
N ASP A 29 -1.48 -9.11 -1.19
CA ASP A 29 -2.29 -10.29 -0.89
C ASP A 29 -1.47 -11.46 -0.33
N ALA A 30 -0.52 -11.14 0.57
CA ALA A 30 0.45 -12.06 1.16
C ALA A 30 1.40 -12.77 0.17
N MET A 31 1.49 -12.31 -1.08
CA MET A 31 2.43 -12.78 -2.10
C MET A 31 3.51 -11.75 -2.38
N LYS A 32 4.71 -12.19 -2.78
CA LYS A 32 5.74 -11.32 -3.34
C LYS A 32 5.53 -11.21 -4.86
N ARG A 33 5.30 -9.99 -5.35
CA ARG A 33 5.15 -9.69 -6.78
C ARG A 33 6.46 -9.11 -7.33
N PRO A 34 7.15 -9.80 -8.26
CA PRO A 34 8.40 -9.31 -8.82
C PRO A 34 8.24 -7.99 -9.58
N ILE A 35 9.11 -7.02 -9.34
CA ILE A 35 9.22 -5.81 -10.17
C ILE A 35 10.22 -6.11 -11.28
N VAL A 36 9.76 -6.16 -12.53
CA VAL A 36 10.53 -6.80 -13.62
C VAL A 36 11.80 -6.05 -14.03
N ASP A 37 11.78 -4.71 -13.96
CA ASP A 37 12.89 -3.88 -14.41
C ASP A 37 12.86 -2.47 -13.80
N LEU A 38 13.92 -1.70 -14.09
CA LEU A 38 14.07 -0.32 -13.66
C LEU A 38 13.02 0.61 -14.31
N GLU A 39 12.59 0.33 -15.54
CA GLU A 39 11.57 1.13 -16.23
C GLU A 39 10.25 1.06 -15.47
N THR A 40 9.81 -0.16 -15.12
CA THR A 40 8.65 -0.43 -14.29
C THR A 40 8.79 0.25 -12.93
N PHE A 41 9.96 0.14 -12.31
CA PHE A 41 10.22 0.77 -11.02
C PHE A 41 10.05 2.30 -11.07
N GLN A 42 10.59 2.94 -12.11
CA GLN A 42 10.49 4.38 -12.32
C GLN A 42 9.09 4.83 -12.73
N PHE A 43 8.41 4.05 -13.58
CA PHE A 43 7.06 4.34 -14.06
C PHE A 43 6.06 4.38 -12.90
N TYR A 44 6.06 3.35 -12.05
CA TYR A 44 5.18 3.27 -10.88
C TYR A 44 5.66 4.12 -9.69
N ARG A 45 6.68 4.98 -9.89
CA ARG A 45 7.20 5.92 -8.89
C ARG A 45 7.59 5.23 -7.57
N PHE A 46 8.10 4.01 -7.64
CA PHE A 46 8.61 3.33 -6.46
C PHE A 46 9.79 4.10 -5.88
N ASN A 47 9.87 4.12 -4.54
CA ASN A 47 10.92 4.84 -3.82
C ASN A 47 11.93 3.85 -3.24
N PRO A 48 13.22 3.91 -3.62
CA PRO A 48 14.24 3.00 -3.10
C PRO A 48 14.42 3.10 -1.57
N GLU A 49 14.13 4.25 -0.95
CA GLU A 49 14.16 4.43 0.50
C GLU A 49 13.08 3.64 1.25
N ARG A 50 12.08 3.09 0.52
CA ARG A 50 10.99 2.28 1.11
C ARG A 50 11.24 0.78 0.98
N ILE A 51 12.39 0.37 0.45
CA ILE A 51 12.73 -1.05 0.28
C ILE A 51 13.21 -1.60 1.63
N VAL A 52 12.48 -2.57 2.15
CA VAL A 52 12.83 -3.30 3.37
C VAL A 52 13.68 -4.52 2.99
N LYS A 53 14.86 -4.62 3.60
CA LYS A 53 15.70 -5.82 3.43
C LYS A 53 15.21 -6.92 4.37
N LEU A 54 14.93 -8.08 3.80
CA LEU A 54 14.49 -9.27 4.53
C LEU A 54 15.60 -10.33 4.54
N ASP A 55 15.52 -11.23 5.52
CA ASP A 55 16.23 -12.50 5.46
C ASP A 55 15.78 -13.30 4.22
N GLN A 56 16.73 -13.94 3.55
CA GLN A 56 16.46 -14.66 2.30
C GLN A 56 15.43 -15.78 2.52
N ASP A 57 15.56 -16.53 3.62
CA ASP A 57 14.61 -17.60 3.98
C ASP A 57 13.19 -17.07 4.15
N LEU A 58 13.02 -15.89 4.75
CA LEU A 58 11.71 -15.27 4.92
C LEU A 58 11.11 -14.86 3.57
N LEU A 59 11.93 -14.25 2.70
CA LEU A 59 11.52 -13.86 1.35
C LEU A 59 11.14 -15.09 0.50
N ASP A 60 11.92 -16.17 0.58
CA ASP A 60 11.68 -17.40 -0.19
C ASP A 60 10.40 -18.13 0.26
N ASN A 61 10.00 -17.98 1.52
CA ASN A 61 8.76 -18.54 2.06
C ASN A 61 7.48 -17.80 1.61
N LEU A 62 7.59 -16.61 0.99
CA LEU A 62 6.45 -15.94 0.38
C LEU A 62 6.09 -16.59 -0.96
N ASP A 63 4.80 -16.83 -1.20
CA ASP A 63 4.34 -17.25 -2.53
C ASP A 63 4.63 -16.15 -3.55
N THR A 64 5.03 -16.53 -4.77
CA THR A 64 5.33 -15.58 -5.84
C THR A 64 4.06 -15.30 -6.64
N GLY A 65 3.64 -14.03 -6.66
CA GLY A 65 2.49 -13.56 -7.44
C GLY A 65 2.86 -13.12 -8.86
N GLU A 66 1.88 -12.59 -9.58
CA GLU A 66 2.10 -12.02 -10.92
C GLU A 66 3.03 -10.82 -10.87
N SER A 67 3.96 -10.75 -11.82
CA SER A 67 4.94 -9.67 -11.89
C SER A 67 4.27 -8.30 -12.11
N ILE A 68 4.87 -7.27 -11.54
CA ILE A 68 4.54 -5.88 -11.82
C ILE A 68 5.36 -5.49 -13.06
N CYS A 69 4.69 -4.99 -14.10
CA CYS A 69 5.29 -4.68 -15.38
C CYS A 69 4.51 -3.57 -16.08
N VAL A 70 5.19 -2.49 -16.47
CA VAL A 70 4.58 -1.34 -17.16
C VAL A 70 4.01 -1.72 -18.55
N HIS A 71 4.61 -2.71 -19.20
CA HIS A 71 4.19 -3.20 -20.53
C HIS A 71 3.17 -4.35 -20.46
N GLY A 72 2.80 -4.77 -19.25
CA GLY A 72 1.80 -5.82 -19.04
C GLY A 72 0.35 -5.30 -19.11
N ASP A 73 -0.61 -6.21 -18.96
CA ASP A 73 -2.00 -5.83 -18.72
C ASP A 73 -2.07 -5.02 -17.41
N PHE A 74 -2.48 -3.76 -17.49
CA PHE A 74 -2.50 -2.84 -16.34
C PHE A 74 -3.31 -3.41 -15.17
N MET A 75 -4.45 -4.06 -15.43
CA MET A 75 -5.33 -4.59 -14.38
C MET A 75 -4.63 -5.65 -13.52
N ARG A 76 -3.69 -6.38 -14.12
CA ARG A 76 -2.96 -7.49 -13.50
C ARG A 76 -1.55 -7.12 -13.08
N SER A 77 -0.90 -6.26 -13.85
CA SER A 77 0.54 -5.97 -13.77
C SER A 77 0.86 -4.62 -13.12
N SER A 78 -0.15 -3.84 -12.74
CA SER A 78 0.04 -2.67 -11.89
C SER A 78 -0.02 -3.06 -10.41
N PRO A 79 0.56 -2.24 -9.51
CA PRO A 79 0.28 -2.36 -8.09
C PRO A 79 -1.20 -2.14 -7.81
N SER A 80 -1.76 -2.88 -6.86
CA SER A 80 -3.20 -2.82 -6.57
C SER A 80 -3.67 -1.55 -5.87
N THR A 81 -2.76 -0.67 -5.41
CA THR A 81 -3.10 0.66 -4.87
C THR A 81 -2.07 1.72 -5.31
N ILE A 82 -2.46 2.63 -6.21
CA ILE A 82 -1.64 3.76 -6.69
C ILE A 82 -2.49 4.98 -7.02
N VAL A 83 -1.88 6.16 -6.98
CA VAL A 83 -2.53 7.38 -7.49
C VAL A 83 -2.16 7.56 -8.95
N LEU A 84 -3.18 7.66 -9.79
CA LEU A 84 -3.05 7.98 -11.20
C LEU A 84 -3.38 9.45 -11.46
N GLN A 85 -2.75 10.02 -12.47
CA GLN A 85 -3.07 11.34 -12.99
C GLN A 85 -3.30 11.29 -14.49
N ARG A 86 -4.41 11.91 -14.91
CA ARG A 86 -4.76 12.09 -16.31
C ARG A 86 -4.44 13.52 -16.73
N ASN A 87 -3.74 13.69 -17.84
CA ASN A 87 -3.48 14.98 -18.50
C ASN A 87 -2.95 16.08 -17.56
N ASN A 88 -2.18 15.72 -16.54
CA ASN A 88 -1.62 16.61 -15.51
C ASN A 88 -2.64 17.42 -14.69
N SER A 89 -3.93 17.09 -14.71
CA SER A 89 -4.98 17.84 -13.99
C SER A 89 -5.74 16.99 -12.99
N GLU A 90 -6.33 15.90 -13.46
CA GLU A 90 -7.27 15.08 -12.68
C GLU A 90 -6.53 13.92 -12.00
N ARG A 91 -6.81 13.70 -10.71
CA ARG A 91 -6.20 12.62 -9.93
C ARG A 91 -7.23 11.58 -9.55
N TYR A 92 -6.79 10.34 -9.56
CA TYR A 92 -7.62 9.18 -9.29
C TYR A 92 -6.84 8.21 -8.39
N LEU A 93 -7.54 7.54 -7.49
CA LEU A 93 -7.00 6.41 -6.76
C LEU A 93 -7.36 5.14 -7.52
N TRP A 94 -6.38 4.43 -8.05
CA TRP A 94 -6.53 3.04 -8.46
C TRP A 94 -6.49 2.18 -7.20
N SER A 95 -7.58 1.51 -6.85
CA SER A 95 -7.63 0.58 -5.73
C SER A 95 -8.78 -0.41 -5.89
N GLY A 96 -8.60 -1.66 -5.42
CA GLY A 96 -9.65 -2.69 -5.48
C GLY A 96 -10.13 -2.98 -6.91
N GLY A 97 -9.25 -2.79 -7.90
CA GLY A 97 -9.57 -2.99 -9.31
C GLY A 97 -10.48 -1.91 -9.91
N LYS A 98 -10.62 -0.73 -9.27
CA LYS A 98 -11.41 0.40 -9.77
C LYS A 98 -10.65 1.72 -9.68
N LEU A 99 -11.02 2.65 -10.55
CA LEU A 99 -10.47 3.99 -10.62
C LEU A 99 -11.38 4.99 -9.92
N HIS A 100 -10.99 5.49 -8.76
CA HIS A 100 -11.80 6.38 -7.93
C HIS A 100 -11.37 7.85 -8.10
N PRO A 101 -12.23 8.76 -8.62
CA PRO A 101 -11.89 10.17 -8.75
C PRO A 101 -11.60 10.84 -7.40
N ILE A 102 -10.50 11.59 -7.30
CA ILE A 102 -10.19 12.43 -6.14
C ILE A 102 -10.70 13.84 -6.45
N VAL A 103 -11.88 14.18 -5.92
CA VAL A 103 -12.69 15.32 -6.39
C VAL A 103 -12.17 16.71 -5.99
N SER A 104 -11.23 16.81 -5.05
CA SER A 104 -10.72 18.12 -4.61
C SER A 104 -9.26 18.08 -4.18
N ALA A 105 -8.60 19.24 -4.22
CA ALA A 105 -7.24 19.40 -3.71
C ALA A 105 -7.17 19.15 -2.21
N GLU A 106 -8.21 19.54 -1.48
CA GLU A 106 -8.39 19.30 -0.05
C GLU A 106 -8.49 17.80 0.24
N THR A 107 -9.26 17.04 -0.55
CA THR A 107 -9.28 15.57 -0.46
C THR A 107 -7.87 15.02 -0.66
N TYR A 108 -7.18 15.44 -1.74
CA TYR A 108 -5.84 14.94 -2.07
C TYR A 108 -4.83 15.21 -0.95
N GLN A 109 -4.83 16.43 -0.39
CA GLN A 109 -4.00 16.82 0.74
C GLN A 109 -4.34 15.99 1.99
N ARG A 110 -5.63 15.80 2.27
CA ARG A 110 -6.09 15.01 3.41
C ARG A 110 -5.66 13.54 3.33
N LEU A 111 -5.60 12.98 2.12
CA LEU A 111 -5.10 11.62 1.89
C LEU A 111 -3.57 11.51 2.05
N GLN A 112 -2.85 12.64 2.18
CA GLN A 112 -1.39 12.71 2.39
C GLN A 112 -0.58 11.99 1.30
N PHE A 113 -1.07 12.02 0.05
CA PHE A 113 -0.30 11.51 -1.09
C PHE A 113 0.77 12.52 -1.50
N HIS A 114 1.95 12.01 -1.87
CA HIS A 114 3.00 12.84 -2.45
C HIS A 114 2.81 12.95 -3.97
N LEU A 115 2.92 14.16 -4.52
CA LEU A 115 2.85 14.39 -5.97
C LEU A 115 3.88 13.56 -6.73
N ALA A 116 5.08 13.40 -6.17
CA ALA A 116 6.14 12.59 -6.76
C ALA A 116 5.79 11.10 -6.90
N GLN A 117 4.79 10.61 -6.16
CA GLN A 117 4.29 9.22 -6.22
C GLN A 117 3.11 9.05 -7.20
N THR A 118 2.76 10.10 -7.95
CA THR A 118 1.64 10.05 -8.90
C THR A 118 2.09 9.50 -10.25
N VAL A 119 1.38 8.49 -10.74
CA VAL A 119 1.66 7.83 -12.02
C VAL A 119 0.84 8.49 -13.12
N ILE A 120 1.51 8.96 -14.17
CA ILE A 120 0.85 9.54 -15.34
C ILE A 120 0.49 8.40 -16.29
N VAL A 121 -0.79 8.28 -16.63
CA VAL A 121 -1.28 7.29 -17.60
C VAL A 121 -1.83 7.99 -18.84
N ASN A 122 -1.68 7.34 -19.99
CA ASN A 122 -2.27 7.82 -21.24
C ASN A 122 -3.78 7.53 -21.30
N ASP A 123 -4.47 8.18 -22.24
CA ASP A 123 -5.93 8.01 -22.40
C ASP A 123 -6.35 6.57 -22.75
N VAL A 124 -5.49 5.79 -23.44
CA VAL A 124 -5.81 4.41 -23.81
C VAL A 124 -5.93 3.54 -22.57
N VAL A 125 -4.93 3.60 -21.68
CA VAL A 125 -4.96 2.88 -20.39
C VAL A 125 -6.10 3.43 -19.54
N PHE A 126 -6.20 4.76 -19.40
CA PHE A 126 -7.22 5.37 -18.55
C PHE A 126 -8.65 4.93 -18.92
N ASN A 127 -8.98 4.97 -20.22
CA ASN A 127 -10.33 4.66 -20.71
C ASN A 127 -10.67 3.16 -20.64
N SER A 128 -9.69 2.27 -20.41
CA SER A 128 -9.95 0.83 -20.23
C SER A 128 -10.20 0.44 -18.78
N LEU A 129 -9.89 1.32 -17.82
CA LEU A 129 -10.07 1.03 -16.39
C LEU A 129 -11.53 1.20 -15.96
N PRO A 130 -12.08 0.28 -15.15
CA PRO A 130 -13.42 0.43 -14.62
C PRO A 130 -13.47 1.60 -13.62
N MET A 131 -14.41 2.52 -13.85
CA MET A 131 -14.62 3.66 -12.97
C MET A 131 -15.24 3.21 -11.64
N GLY A 132 -14.67 3.70 -10.56
CA GLY A 132 -15.20 3.60 -9.21
C GLY A 132 -15.86 4.91 -8.78
N GLU A 133 -16.41 4.89 -7.58
CA GLU A 133 -17.07 6.05 -7.02
C GLU A 133 -16.05 7.12 -6.55
N PRO A 134 -16.40 8.41 -6.60
CA PRO A 134 -15.52 9.51 -6.19
C PRO A 134 -15.23 9.55 -4.68
N ILE A 135 -14.02 9.98 -4.33
CA ILE A 135 -13.56 10.16 -2.94
C ILE A 135 -13.69 11.63 -2.53
N TYR A 136 -14.63 11.90 -1.63
CA TYR A 136 -14.86 13.23 -1.08
C TYR A 136 -14.06 13.46 0.21
N ASN A 137 -13.72 14.72 0.48
CA ASN A 137 -13.07 15.11 1.71
C ASN A 137 -13.90 14.72 2.95
N THR A 138 -15.23 14.76 2.87
CA THR A 138 -16.15 14.36 3.94
C THR A 138 -16.36 12.85 4.08
N ALA A 139 -15.84 12.06 3.14
CA ALA A 139 -16.09 10.62 3.03
C ALA A 139 -14.85 9.87 2.51
N ILE A 140 -13.66 10.20 3.04
CA ILE A 140 -12.39 9.59 2.61
C ILE A 140 -12.34 8.07 2.85
N LEU A 141 -13.23 7.54 3.70
CA LEU A 141 -13.38 6.12 4.03
C LEU A 141 -14.66 5.49 3.46
N ALA A 142 -15.30 6.10 2.46
CA ALA A 142 -16.55 5.59 1.89
C ALA A 142 -16.47 4.12 1.42
N TYR A 143 -15.26 3.66 1.07
CA TYR A 143 -14.94 2.29 0.61
C TYR A 143 -14.00 1.57 1.58
N GLY A 144 -14.00 2.00 2.84
CA GLY A 144 -13.06 1.57 3.87
C GLY A 144 -11.72 2.31 3.80
N PRO A 145 -10.80 2.01 4.74
CA PRO A 145 -9.43 2.49 4.70
C PRO A 145 -8.75 2.14 3.38
N ILE A 146 -8.14 3.14 2.73
CA ILE A 146 -7.26 2.94 1.57
C ILE A 146 -6.10 2.05 2.00
N ASN A 147 -5.87 0.96 1.28
CA ASN A 147 -4.80 0.01 1.56
C ASN A 147 -3.43 0.69 1.48
N TRP A 148 -2.50 0.18 2.28
CA TRP A 148 -1.09 0.59 2.36
C TRP A 148 -0.84 2.01 2.86
N ARG A 149 -1.86 2.58 3.49
CA ARG A 149 -1.79 3.88 4.15
C ARG A 149 -1.70 3.69 5.66
N VAL A 150 -1.04 4.65 6.29
CA VAL A 150 -0.96 4.73 7.74
C VAL A 150 -2.00 5.72 8.24
N TYR A 151 -2.66 5.37 9.33
CA TYR A 151 -3.70 6.16 9.96
C TYR A 151 -3.38 6.41 11.42
N SER A 152 -3.86 7.52 11.96
CA SER A 152 -3.95 7.72 13.41
C SER A 152 -5.41 7.79 13.82
N ALA A 153 -5.73 7.09 14.91
CA ALA A 153 -7.00 7.22 15.59
C ALA A 153 -7.01 8.50 16.46
N PRO A 154 -8.20 8.97 16.88
CA PRO A 154 -8.33 10.15 17.75
C PRO A 154 -7.58 10.06 19.09
N ASP A 155 -7.34 8.84 19.57
CA ASP A 155 -6.57 8.57 20.79
C ASP A 155 -5.05 8.57 20.56
N GLY A 156 -4.59 8.88 19.35
CA GLY A 156 -3.18 8.95 18.95
C GLY A 156 -2.57 7.59 18.58
N ARG A 157 -3.30 6.48 18.66
CA ARG A 157 -2.79 5.17 18.23
C ARG A 157 -2.65 5.12 16.71
N ILE A 158 -1.62 4.42 16.24
CA ILE A 158 -1.26 4.34 14.83
C ILE A 158 -1.67 2.97 14.26
N TYR A 159 -2.18 2.97 13.04
CA TYR A 159 -2.69 1.80 12.33
C TYR A 159 -2.17 1.76 10.90
N TYR A 160 -1.91 0.56 10.40
CA TYR A 160 -1.66 0.33 8.99
C TYR A 160 -2.91 -0.25 8.34
N SER A 161 -3.24 0.20 7.13
CA SER A 161 -4.35 -0.35 6.38
C SER A 161 -3.88 -1.43 5.41
N GLN A 162 -4.53 -2.58 5.45
CA GLN A 162 -4.43 -3.62 4.43
C GLN A 162 -5.74 -4.40 4.41
N GLN A 163 -6.12 -4.93 3.26
CA GLN A 163 -7.38 -5.67 3.08
C GLN A 163 -8.61 -4.91 3.62
N HIS A 164 -8.62 -3.57 3.46
CA HIS A 164 -9.65 -2.65 3.96
C HIS A 164 -9.88 -2.69 5.48
N ARG A 165 -8.87 -3.12 6.25
CA ARG A 165 -8.90 -3.16 7.72
C ARG A 165 -7.75 -2.36 8.31
N LEU A 166 -7.97 -1.78 9.49
CA LEU A 166 -6.92 -1.13 10.27
C LEU A 166 -6.25 -2.12 11.21
N HIS A 167 -4.96 -2.33 11.03
CA HIS A 167 -4.11 -3.17 11.85
C HIS A 167 -3.26 -2.29 12.76
N ARG A 168 -3.41 -2.45 14.08
CA ARG A 168 -2.69 -1.59 15.04
C ARG A 168 -1.18 -1.84 14.95
N ILE A 169 -0.40 -0.77 14.90
CA ILE A 169 1.06 -0.81 14.99
C ILE A 169 1.43 -0.71 16.47
N LEU A 170 1.99 -1.78 17.04
CA LEU A 170 2.17 -1.86 18.50
C LEU A 170 3.40 -1.13 19.04
N SER A 171 4.40 -0.86 18.19
CA SER A 171 5.61 -0.17 18.61
C SER A 171 6.15 0.78 17.53
N PRO A 172 6.90 1.82 17.92
CA PRO A 172 7.62 2.67 16.97
C PRO A 172 8.63 1.90 16.12
N SER A 173 9.24 0.84 16.65
CA SER A 173 10.23 0.02 15.94
C SER A 173 9.66 -0.57 14.65
N ILE A 174 8.41 -1.05 14.68
CA ILE A 174 7.70 -1.56 13.50
C ILE A 174 7.52 -0.46 12.47
N PHE A 175 7.13 0.74 12.91
CA PHE A 175 6.90 1.88 12.04
C PHE A 175 8.18 2.28 11.28
N TYR A 176 9.31 2.32 11.98
CA TYR A 176 10.61 2.63 11.38
C TYR A 176 11.13 1.51 10.50
N TYR A 177 10.95 0.25 10.90
CA TYR A 177 11.39 -0.91 10.15
C TYR A 177 10.74 -0.98 8.76
N TYR A 178 9.44 -0.70 8.67
CA TYR A 178 8.73 -0.66 7.38
C TYR A 178 8.87 0.67 6.64
N HIS A 179 9.76 1.56 7.09
CA HIS A 179 10.02 2.86 6.48
C HIS A 179 8.76 3.71 6.28
N TRP A 180 7.75 3.54 7.14
CA TRP A 180 6.59 4.42 7.14
C TRP A 180 7.00 5.82 7.60
N LYS A 181 6.36 6.84 7.04
CA LYS A 181 6.72 8.24 7.28
C LYS A 181 5.58 8.95 8.01
N SER A 182 5.92 9.74 9.03
CA SER A 182 4.92 10.42 9.87
C SER A 182 4.09 11.45 9.10
N ASN A 183 4.67 12.05 8.06
CA ASN A 183 4.00 12.99 7.16
C ASN A 183 3.02 12.31 6.18
N GLU A 184 2.98 10.97 6.13
CA GLU A 184 2.02 10.21 5.32
C GLU A 184 0.82 9.72 6.17
N ILE A 185 0.78 10.04 7.46
CA ILE A 185 -0.29 9.59 8.37
C ILE A 185 -1.59 10.35 8.09
N ILE A 186 -2.65 9.60 7.81
CA ILE A 186 -4.00 10.13 7.68
C ILE A 186 -4.64 10.20 9.07
N HIS A 187 -5.01 11.40 9.51
CA HIS A 187 -5.63 11.61 10.82
C HIS A 187 -7.14 11.42 10.73
N LEU A 188 -7.66 10.42 11.45
CA LEU A 188 -9.08 10.09 11.48
C LEU A 188 -9.80 10.85 12.58
N THR A 189 -11.02 11.28 12.28
CA THR A 189 -11.98 11.75 13.29
C THR A 189 -12.57 10.56 14.07
N ASN A 190 -13.26 10.85 15.18
CA ASN A 190 -14.00 9.83 15.94
C ASN A 190 -15.01 9.08 15.07
N MET A 191 -15.75 9.80 14.21
CA MET A 191 -16.75 9.21 13.34
C MET A 191 -16.11 8.28 12.32
N GLU A 192 -15.04 8.71 11.66
CA GLU A 192 -14.33 7.90 10.66
C GLU A 192 -13.68 6.66 11.27
N PHE A 193 -13.04 6.79 12.42
CA PHE A 193 -12.45 5.64 13.09
C PHE A 193 -13.53 4.63 13.53
N SER A 194 -14.70 5.11 13.96
CA SER A 194 -15.78 4.23 14.44
C SER A 194 -16.38 3.30 13.38
N ILE A 195 -16.25 3.65 12.10
CA ILE A 195 -16.72 2.83 10.98
C ILE A 195 -15.63 1.90 10.41
N CYS A 196 -14.38 2.01 10.89
CA CYS A 196 -13.30 1.15 10.45
C CYS A 196 -13.41 -0.24 11.05
N SER A 197 -13.21 -1.26 10.21
CA SER A 197 -12.97 -2.62 10.69
C SER A 197 -11.53 -2.76 11.17
N LEU A 198 -11.34 -3.38 12.34
CA LEU A 198 -10.01 -3.67 12.89
C LEU A 198 -9.54 -5.07 12.49
N GLY A 199 -8.25 -5.20 12.18
CA GLY A 199 -7.56 -6.47 11.98
C GLY A 199 -6.59 -6.78 13.11
N ASP A 200 -5.92 -7.93 13.01
CA ASP A 200 -4.89 -8.33 13.98
C ASP A 200 -3.73 -7.32 14.01
N PRO A 201 -3.13 -7.04 15.17
CA PRO A 201 -2.06 -6.06 15.27
C PRO A 201 -0.80 -6.50 14.50
N ILE A 202 -0.09 -5.52 13.94
CA ILE A 202 1.26 -5.72 13.41
C ILE A 202 2.22 -5.75 14.60
N THR A 203 3.03 -6.80 14.65
CA THR A 203 3.92 -7.14 15.76
C THR A 203 5.38 -7.23 15.30
N GLU A 204 6.31 -7.20 16.25
CA GLU A 204 7.75 -7.18 16.00
C GLU A 204 8.36 -8.52 15.57
N HIS A 205 7.56 -9.56 15.33
CA HIS A 205 8.06 -10.91 15.06
C HIS A 205 8.92 -11.03 13.79
N LEU A 206 8.95 -9.99 12.95
CA LEU A 206 9.75 -9.87 11.73
C LEU A 206 10.96 -8.93 11.87
N LEU A 207 11.14 -8.27 13.01
CA LEU A 207 12.32 -7.42 13.23
C LEU A 207 13.55 -8.33 13.39
N PRO A 208 14.66 -8.05 12.69
CA PRO A 208 15.91 -8.77 12.93
C PRO A 208 16.24 -8.65 14.42
N ARG A 209 16.51 -9.79 15.06
CA ARG A 209 16.99 -9.81 16.44
C ARG A 209 18.42 -9.27 16.39
N GLY A 210 18.62 -8.10 16.99
CA GLY A 210 19.94 -7.49 17.15
C GLY A 210 20.89 -8.34 17.98
#